data_AF-A0ABD7TEA0-F1
#
_entry.id   AF-A0ABD7TEA0-F1
#
_cell.length_a   1.000
_cell.length_b   1.000
_cell.length_c   1.000
_cell.angle_alpha   90.00
_cell.angle_beta   90.00
_cell.angle_gamma   90.00
#
_symmetry.space_group_name_H-M   'P 1'
#
loop_
_entity.id
_entity.type
_entity.pdbx_description
1 polymer ?
#
loop_
_entity_poly.entity_id
_entity_poly.type
_entity_poly.pdbx_seq_one_letter_code
_entity_poly.pdbx_strand_id
1 'polypeptide(L)'
;MSDHYAELLMYVAPEPIQQANQQWLTRILEHLGLRRLNADHLDLHALWRAPELLLTQTCGYPLITQLRGQVRVIGRPRYELPHSSDGEHCSVLLTRDNNPHQTLADFYNSRGVINGHDSNSGMNLLRERLAPLQRDGRFFASVGISGAHRESLRWLRENRADLAAIDSVTYAYLARFAPQEVAGLRIVSLSAPSPTLPYIGPLGLSDEQVIQLRQAMNQALQDLPQVAETLGLQAVLPASEDDYEVLLDYQRQAINAGFPILQ
;
A
#
# COMPACT_ATOMS: atom_id res chain seq x y z
N MET A 1 -7.17 26.36 -18.91
CA MET A 1 -6.65 25.42 -17.90
C MET A 1 -6.99 24.03 -18.39
N SER A 2 -6.00 23.15 -18.50
CA SER A 2 -6.24 21.74 -18.86
C SER A 2 -6.82 21.01 -17.64
N ASP A 3 -7.70 20.06 -17.92
CA ASP A 3 -8.38 19.26 -16.91
C ASP A 3 -7.72 17.88 -16.84
N HIS A 4 -7.38 17.43 -15.64
CA HIS A 4 -6.64 16.18 -15.43
C HIS A 4 -7.23 15.33 -14.30
N TYR A 5 -7.06 14.01 -14.38
CA TYR A 5 -7.34 13.13 -13.25
C TYR A 5 -6.21 13.17 -12.23
N ALA A 6 -6.54 13.37 -10.96
CA ALA A 6 -5.59 13.25 -9.86
C ALA A 6 -6.29 12.59 -8.67
N GLU A 7 -5.91 11.38 -8.29
CA GLU A 7 -6.66 10.57 -7.33
C GLU A 7 -5.76 9.73 -6.43
N LEU A 8 -6.08 9.64 -5.14
CA LEU A 8 -5.34 8.83 -4.17
C LEU A 8 -6.25 7.73 -3.59
N LEU A 9 -6.38 6.62 -4.32
CA LEU A 9 -7.33 5.55 -4.02
C LEU A 9 -6.76 4.39 -3.19
N MET A 10 -5.50 4.45 -2.77
CA MET A 10 -4.85 3.39 -1.98
C MET A 10 -5.13 3.51 -0.47
N TYR A 11 -5.18 4.74 0.05
CA TYR A 11 -5.42 5.04 1.47
C TYR A 11 -6.67 5.93 1.62
N VAL A 12 -7.84 5.33 1.40
CA VAL A 12 -9.14 6.05 1.39
C VAL A 12 -9.87 6.05 2.73
N ALA A 13 -9.27 5.48 3.77
CA ALA A 13 -9.87 5.37 5.10
C ALA A 13 -8.79 5.40 6.19
N PRO A 14 -9.13 5.85 7.41
CA PRO A 14 -10.41 6.44 7.85
C PRO A 14 -10.71 7.83 7.25
N GLU A 15 -11.91 8.37 7.50
CA GLU A 15 -12.38 9.65 6.94
C GLU A 15 -11.37 10.81 7.08
N PRO A 16 -10.67 11.02 8.22
CA PRO A 16 -9.65 12.05 8.31
C PRO A 16 -8.52 11.92 7.27
N ILE A 17 -8.12 10.69 6.94
CA ILE A 17 -7.11 10.41 5.91
C ILE A 17 -7.64 10.75 4.53
N GLN A 18 -8.89 10.35 4.24
CA GLN A 18 -9.55 10.68 2.99
C GLN A 18 -9.60 12.20 2.79
N GLN A 19 -10.11 12.94 3.77
CA GLN A 19 -10.22 14.39 3.71
C GLN A 19 -8.86 15.07 3.55
N ALA A 20 -7.84 14.61 4.29
CA ALA A 20 -6.48 15.13 4.18
C ALA A 20 -5.88 14.88 2.79
N ASN A 21 -6.06 13.70 2.21
CA ASN A 21 -5.65 13.39 0.83
C ASN A 21 -6.36 14.30 -0.19
N GLN A 22 -7.66 14.57 -0.03
CA GLN A 22 -8.40 15.47 -0.92
C GLN A 22 -7.90 16.92 -0.82
N GLN A 23 -7.64 17.42 0.38
CA GLN A 23 -7.06 18.76 0.60
C GLN A 23 -5.66 18.87 0.00
N TRP A 24 -4.82 17.84 0.20
CA TRP A 24 -3.48 17.82 -0.36
C TRP A 24 -3.48 17.84 -1.88
N LEU A 25 -4.28 16.97 -2.52
CA LEU A 25 -4.45 16.97 -3.98
C LEU A 25 -4.93 18.32 -4.49
N THR A 26 -5.94 18.92 -3.84
CA THR A 26 -6.45 20.24 -4.23
C THR A 26 -5.33 21.29 -4.24
N ARG A 27 -4.51 21.35 -3.18
CA ARG A 27 -3.39 22.29 -3.10
C ARG A 27 -2.30 22.00 -4.13
N ILE A 28 -2.05 20.74 -4.48
CA ILE A 28 -1.11 20.38 -5.57
C ILE A 28 -1.59 20.99 -6.89
N LEU A 29 -2.87 20.82 -7.22
CA LEU A 29 -3.45 21.35 -8.46
C LEU A 29 -3.45 22.89 -8.48
N GLU A 30 -3.68 23.55 -7.35
CA GLU A 30 -3.56 25.00 -7.21
C GLU A 30 -2.14 25.50 -7.55
N HIS A 31 -1.10 24.84 -7.03
CA HIS A 31 0.30 25.17 -7.34
C HIS A 31 0.64 25.01 -8.82
N LEU A 32 -0.01 24.05 -9.49
CA LEU A 32 0.21 23.76 -10.91
C LEU A 32 -0.69 24.59 -11.82
N GLY A 33 -1.67 25.33 -11.29
CA GLY A 33 -2.67 26.05 -12.09
C GLY A 33 -3.58 25.13 -12.92
N LEU A 34 -3.81 23.91 -12.44
CA LEU A 34 -4.58 22.86 -13.13
C LEU A 34 -5.95 22.64 -12.47
N ARG A 35 -6.89 22.06 -13.23
CA ARG A 35 -8.20 21.66 -12.70
C ARG A 35 -8.32 20.14 -12.62
N ARG A 36 -9.02 19.66 -11.60
CA ARG A 36 -9.21 18.23 -11.34
C ARG A 36 -10.50 17.73 -11.96
N LEU A 37 -10.40 16.64 -12.72
CA LEU A 37 -11.54 15.88 -13.24
C LEU A 37 -12.11 14.94 -12.17
N ASN A 38 -13.41 14.67 -12.24
CA ASN A 38 -14.03 13.60 -11.47
C ASN A 38 -13.70 12.24 -12.11
N ALA A 39 -13.09 11.35 -11.34
CA ALA A 39 -12.67 10.02 -11.77
C ALA A 39 -13.61 8.88 -11.33
N ASP A 40 -14.79 9.17 -10.76
CA ASP A 40 -15.67 8.17 -10.11
C ASP A 40 -16.18 7.08 -11.07
N HIS A 41 -16.11 7.34 -12.37
CA HIS A 41 -16.50 6.41 -13.43
C HIS A 41 -15.37 5.44 -13.84
N LEU A 42 -14.14 5.66 -13.36
CA LEU A 42 -12.98 4.84 -13.68
C LEU A 42 -12.71 3.87 -12.55
N ASP A 43 -12.49 2.60 -12.89
CA ASP A 43 -11.83 1.68 -11.96
C ASP A 43 -10.34 2.02 -11.83
N LEU A 44 -9.70 1.39 -10.85
CA LEU A 44 -8.31 1.62 -10.51
C LEU A 44 -7.35 1.36 -11.70
N HIS A 45 -7.58 0.29 -12.46
CA HIS A 45 -6.72 -0.09 -13.58
C HIS A 45 -6.89 0.82 -14.79
N ALA A 46 -8.11 1.31 -15.02
CA ALA A 46 -8.43 2.31 -16.03
C ALA A 46 -7.82 3.66 -15.67
N LEU A 47 -7.95 4.09 -14.41
CA LEU A 47 -7.37 5.34 -13.90
C LEU A 47 -5.84 5.37 -14.07
N TRP A 48 -5.14 4.29 -13.71
CA TRP A 48 -3.68 4.21 -13.84
C TRP A 48 -3.17 4.40 -15.27
N ARG A 49 -4.00 4.15 -16.28
CA ARG A 49 -3.65 4.23 -17.70
C ARG A 49 -4.40 5.35 -18.43
N ALA A 50 -5.13 6.20 -17.70
CA ALA A 50 -5.91 7.27 -18.30
C ALA A 50 -4.97 8.28 -18.98
N PRO A 51 -5.23 8.67 -20.25
CA PRO A 51 -4.41 9.65 -20.96
C PRO A 51 -4.32 11.00 -20.24
N GLU A 52 -5.40 11.39 -19.57
CA GLU A 52 -5.53 12.65 -18.82
C GLU A 52 -5.05 12.53 -17.37
N LEU A 53 -4.46 11.40 -16.97
CA LEU A 53 -3.87 11.23 -15.64
C LEU A 53 -2.77 12.27 -15.41
N LEU A 54 -2.81 12.95 -14.26
CA LEU A 54 -1.72 13.78 -13.75
C LEU A 54 -0.89 13.01 -12.73
N LEU A 55 -1.59 12.46 -11.73
CA LEU A 55 -1.00 11.85 -10.55
C LEU A 55 -1.99 10.88 -9.92
N THR A 56 -1.55 9.67 -9.63
CA THR A 56 -2.27 8.74 -8.74
C THR A 56 -1.28 7.88 -7.96
N GLN A 57 -1.78 6.88 -7.24
CA GLN A 57 -0.99 5.95 -6.46
C GLN A 57 -1.30 4.51 -6.87
N THR A 58 -0.28 3.66 -6.84
CA THR A 58 -0.40 2.21 -7.05
C THR A 58 0.33 1.46 -5.94
N CYS A 59 0.04 0.17 -5.79
CA CYS A 59 0.93 -0.74 -5.08
C CYS A 59 2.25 -0.91 -5.87
N GLY A 60 3.37 -1.09 -5.15
CA GLY A 60 4.67 -1.34 -5.78
C GLY A 60 4.74 -2.66 -6.55
N TYR A 61 3.95 -3.68 -6.14
CA TYR A 61 3.93 -4.97 -6.82
C TYR A 61 3.19 -4.93 -8.17
N PRO A 62 1.99 -4.32 -8.31
CA PRO A 62 1.41 -4.02 -9.62
C PRO A 62 2.28 -3.10 -10.49
N LEU A 63 3.01 -2.15 -9.89
CA LEU A 63 3.94 -1.29 -10.66
C LEU A 63 4.92 -2.15 -11.48
N ILE A 64 5.63 -3.07 -10.83
CA ILE A 64 6.69 -3.87 -11.47
C ILE A 64 6.19 -5.11 -12.21
N THR A 65 4.99 -5.61 -11.89
CA THR A 65 4.43 -6.83 -12.52
C THR A 65 3.45 -6.53 -13.66
N GLN A 66 2.79 -5.36 -13.65
CA GLN A 66 1.70 -5.05 -14.58
C GLN A 66 1.82 -3.69 -15.27
N LEU A 67 2.48 -2.70 -14.66
CA LEU A 67 2.52 -1.30 -15.16
C LEU A 67 3.90 -0.87 -15.65
N ARG A 68 4.92 -1.73 -15.55
CA ARG A 68 6.27 -1.45 -16.00
C ARG A 68 6.27 -0.97 -17.45
N GLY A 69 6.90 0.18 -17.68
CA GLY A 69 6.95 0.80 -19.01
C GLY A 69 5.60 1.30 -19.55
N GLN A 70 4.56 1.38 -18.72
CA GLN A 70 3.24 1.95 -19.07
C GLN A 70 2.92 3.24 -18.31
N VAL A 71 3.65 3.52 -17.23
CA VAL A 71 3.47 4.70 -16.37
C VAL A 71 4.81 5.32 -16.02
N ARG A 72 4.81 6.54 -15.49
CA ARG A 72 6.01 7.20 -14.97
C ARG A 72 5.94 7.27 -13.45
N VAL A 73 6.98 6.80 -12.75
CA VAL A 73 7.10 7.00 -11.30
C VAL A 73 7.46 8.46 -11.02
N ILE A 74 6.65 9.11 -10.19
CA ILE A 74 6.87 10.51 -9.78
C ILE A 74 7.73 10.56 -8.51
N GLY A 75 7.45 9.65 -7.58
CA GLY A 75 8.13 9.56 -6.29
C GLY A 75 7.44 8.60 -5.34
N ARG A 76 7.90 8.56 -4.10
CA ARG A 76 7.30 7.74 -3.03
C ARG A 76 7.14 8.55 -1.73
N PRO A 77 6.11 8.29 -0.92
CA PRO A 77 5.90 9.02 0.33
C PRO A 77 6.92 8.62 1.41
N ARG A 78 7.49 9.60 2.10
CA ARG A 78 8.19 9.42 3.39
C ARG A 78 7.18 9.60 4.51
N TYR A 79 6.57 8.50 4.93
CA TYR A 79 5.74 8.49 6.12
C TYR A 79 6.60 8.53 7.38
N GLU A 80 6.05 9.06 8.47
CA GLU A 80 6.55 8.92 9.84
C GLU A 80 5.42 8.37 10.68
N LEU A 81 5.23 7.05 10.55
CA LEU A 81 4.17 6.28 11.18
C LEU A 81 4.78 5.02 11.82
N PRO A 82 4.10 4.38 12.76
CA PRO A 82 4.54 3.07 13.26
C PRO A 82 4.86 2.10 12.11
N HIS A 83 6.08 1.56 12.14
CA HIS A 83 6.62 0.62 11.14
C HIS A 83 6.68 1.17 9.69
N SER A 84 6.66 2.49 9.51
CA SER A 84 6.84 3.14 8.20
C SER A 84 7.63 4.43 8.35
N SER A 85 8.86 4.46 7.82
CA SER A 85 9.80 5.58 7.89
C SER A 85 10.69 5.61 6.66
N ASP A 86 11.30 6.76 6.35
CA ASP A 86 12.34 6.89 5.31
C ASP A 86 11.96 6.38 3.90
N GLY A 87 10.66 6.39 3.60
CA GLY A 87 10.15 5.90 2.31
C GLY A 87 10.01 4.38 2.25
N GLU A 88 10.07 3.71 3.39
CA GLU A 88 9.83 2.29 3.55
C GLU A 88 8.60 2.02 4.43
N HIS A 89 7.99 0.87 4.20
CA HIS A 89 6.88 0.32 4.97
C HIS A 89 7.04 -1.20 5.03
N CYS A 90 6.19 -1.87 5.80
CA CYS A 90 6.18 -3.33 5.83
C CYS A 90 4.75 -3.85 6.02
N SER A 91 4.63 -5.16 6.09
CA SER A 91 3.39 -5.80 6.50
C SER A 91 3.42 -6.08 8.00
N VAL A 92 2.35 -5.71 8.67
CA VAL A 92 2.05 -6.11 10.03
C VAL A 92 1.22 -7.39 9.97
N LEU A 93 1.78 -8.50 10.45
CA LEU A 93 1.09 -9.78 10.48
C LEU A 93 0.28 -9.87 11.77
N LEU A 94 -1.04 -9.93 11.64
CA LEU A 94 -1.99 -9.77 12.73
C LEU A 94 -2.81 -11.03 12.96
N THR A 95 -3.15 -11.25 14.22
CA THR A 95 -4.11 -12.27 14.67
C THR A 95 -5.00 -11.70 15.77
N ARG A 96 -6.02 -12.45 16.20
CA ARG A 96 -6.82 -12.10 17.38
C ARG A 96 -6.00 -12.22 18.65
N ASP A 97 -6.23 -11.33 19.61
CA ASP A 97 -5.53 -11.34 20.91
C ASP A 97 -5.67 -12.69 21.64
N ASN A 98 -6.86 -13.29 21.58
CA ASN A 98 -7.15 -14.56 22.24
C ASN A 98 -6.72 -15.80 21.43
N ASN A 99 -6.06 -15.63 20.28
CA ASN A 99 -5.50 -16.76 19.55
C ASN A 99 -4.31 -17.35 20.34
N PRO A 100 -4.28 -18.66 20.62
CA PRO A 100 -3.20 -19.28 21.38
C PRO A 100 -1.85 -19.32 20.64
N HIS A 101 -1.83 -19.20 19.31
CA HIS A 101 -0.63 -19.24 18.48
C HIS A 101 0.27 -18.02 18.71
N GLN A 102 1.52 -18.19 19.13
CA GLN A 102 2.37 -17.06 19.53
C GLN A 102 3.33 -16.63 18.44
N THR A 103 3.90 -17.59 17.72
CA THR A 103 4.89 -17.37 16.68
C THR A 103 4.27 -17.59 15.29
N LEU A 104 4.93 -17.07 14.25
CA LEU A 104 4.46 -17.26 12.88
C LEU A 104 4.34 -18.75 12.51
N ALA A 105 5.26 -19.60 12.99
CA ALA A 105 5.25 -21.04 12.72
C ALA A 105 4.02 -21.77 13.29
N ASP A 106 3.45 -21.26 14.39
CA ASP A 106 2.27 -21.86 15.02
C ASP A 106 1.02 -21.77 14.13
N PHE A 107 1.02 -20.87 13.15
CA PHE A 107 -0.07 -20.71 12.17
C PHE A 107 -0.02 -21.71 11.01
N TYR A 108 0.93 -22.65 11.01
CA TYR A 108 0.94 -23.72 10.02
C TYR A 108 -0.39 -24.49 10.07
N ASN A 109 -0.98 -24.74 8.90
CA ASN A 109 -2.29 -25.38 8.72
C ASN A 109 -3.47 -24.61 9.36
N SER A 110 -3.35 -23.31 9.61
CA SER A 110 -4.46 -22.43 10.01
C SER A 110 -5.16 -21.79 8.80
N ARG A 111 -6.15 -20.91 9.02
CA ARG A 111 -6.81 -20.15 7.96
C ARG A 111 -6.09 -18.81 7.73
N GLY A 112 -5.57 -18.59 6.53
CA GLY A 112 -4.99 -17.30 6.12
C GLY A 112 -6.01 -16.41 5.42
N VAL A 113 -5.79 -15.10 5.40
CA VAL A 113 -6.54 -14.17 4.55
C VAL A 113 -5.61 -13.14 3.91
N ILE A 114 -5.78 -12.94 2.60
CA ILE A 114 -5.12 -11.91 1.80
C ILE A 114 -6.17 -10.93 1.27
N ASN A 115 -5.78 -9.69 0.97
CA ASN A 115 -6.70 -8.73 0.34
C ASN A 115 -6.85 -8.99 -1.17
N GLY A 116 -5.80 -9.45 -1.85
CA GLY A 116 -5.81 -9.75 -3.27
C GLY A 116 -4.50 -10.38 -3.72
N HIS A 117 -4.51 -11.09 -4.86
CA HIS A 117 -3.31 -11.74 -5.41
C HIS A 117 -2.27 -10.78 -5.98
N ASP A 118 -2.68 -9.55 -6.28
CA ASP A 118 -1.84 -8.47 -6.78
C ASP A 118 -1.31 -7.55 -5.66
N SER A 119 -1.63 -7.86 -4.41
CA SER A 119 -1.20 -7.09 -3.25
C SER A 119 0.27 -7.33 -2.89
N ASN A 120 1.03 -6.26 -2.63
CA ASN A 120 2.38 -6.41 -2.08
C ASN A 120 2.34 -6.81 -0.61
N SER A 121 1.85 -5.92 0.25
CA SER A 121 1.85 -6.10 1.71
C SER A 121 0.89 -7.20 2.17
N GLY A 122 -0.27 -7.33 1.53
CA GLY A 122 -1.26 -8.33 1.96
C GLY A 122 -1.07 -9.71 1.35
N MET A 123 -0.17 -9.88 0.37
CA MET A 123 0.09 -11.17 -0.27
C MET A 123 1.59 -11.43 -0.48
N ASN A 124 2.30 -10.62 -1.29
CA ASN A 124 3.69 -10.94 -1.66
C ASN A 124 4.63 -11.00 -0.45
N LEU A 125 4.56 -10.00 0.43
CA LEU A 125 5.36 -9.94 1.66
C LEU A 125 4.92 -11.00 2.69
N LEU A 126 3.62 -11.33 2.76
CA LEU A 126 3.16 -12.46 3.56
C LEU A 126 3.76 -13.78 3.06
N ARG A 127 3.70 -14.00 1.74
CA ARG A 127 4.23 -15.20 1.10
C ARG A 127 5.73 -15.33 1.35
N GLU A 128 6.50 -14.26 1.23
CA GLU A 128 7.93 -14.23 1.55
C GLU A 128 8.18 -14.69 3.01
N ARG A 129 7.46 -14.11 3.98
CA ARG A 129 7.61 -14.48 5.40
C ARG A 129 7.23 -15.91 5.73
N LEU A 130 6.29 -16.47 5.00
CA LEU A 130 5.82 -17.85 5.18
C LEU A 130 6.67 -18.88 4.42
N ALA A 131 7.42 -18.46 3.40
CA ALA A 131 8.17 -19.37 2.54
C ALA A 131 9.16 -20.28 3.28
N PRO A 132 9.89 -19.85 4.32
CA PRO A 132 10.75 -20.75 5.10
C PRO A 132 10.00 -21.74 5.99
N LEU A 133 8.69 -21.52 6.22
CA LEU A 133 7.85 -22.28 7.13
C LEU A 133 6.88 -23.22 6.41
N GLN A 134 6.83 -23.13 5.08
CA GLN A 134 5.99 -23.98 4.24
C GLN A 134 6.38 -25.47 4.37
N ARG A 135 5.43 -26.36 4.08
CA ARG A 135 5.68 -27.79 3.84
C ARG A 135 4.99 -28.18 2.54
N ASP A 136 5.75 -28.78 1.62
CA ASP A 136 5.27 -29.26 0.32
C ASP A 136 4.51 -28.19 -0.49
N GLY A 137 5.00 -26.95 -0.46
CA GLY A 137 4.41 -25.80 -1.16
C GLY A 137 3.16 -25.23 -0.49
N ARG A 138 2.90 -25.57 0.78
CA ARG A 138 1.73 -25.09 1.53
C ARG A 138 2.08 -24.60 2.93
N PHE A 139 1.41 -23.55 3.37
CA PHE A 139 1.48 -23.08 4.76
C PHE A 139 0.13 -23.11 5.47
N PHE A 140 -0.92 -22.55 4.85
CA PHE A 140 -2.27 -22.52 5.40
C PHE A 140 -3.09 -23.77 5.00
N ALA A 141 -4.12 -24.09 5.79
CA ALA A 141 -5.15 -25.05 5.38
C ALA A 141 -6.08 -24.46 4.32
N SER A 142 -6.28 -23.15 4.34
CA SER A 142 -7.05 -22.39 3.35
C SER A 142 -6.64 -20.93 3.34
N VAL A 143 -6.60 -20.30 2.18
CA VAL A 143 -6.46 -18.84 2.03
C VAL A 143 -7.75 -18.21 1.52
N GLY A 144 -8.30 -17.26 2.28
CA GLY A 144 -9.43 -16.43 1.85
C GLY A 144 -8.98 -15.13 1.18
N ILE A 145 -9.83 -14.57 0.32
CA ILE A 145 -9.62 -13.27 -0.34
C ILE A 145 -10.67 -12.29 0.18
N SER A 146 -10.24 -11.25 0.89
CA SER A 146 -11.12 -10.28 1.53
C SER A 146 -11.43 -9.05 0.67
N GLY A 147 -10.62 -8.78 -0.36
CA GLY A 147 -10.73 -7.61 -1.23
C GLY A 147 -9.99 -6.36 -0.73
N ALA A 148 -9.79 -6.21 0.59
CA ALA A 148 -9.13 -5.02 1.16
C ALA A 148 -8.48 -5.32 2.52
N HIS A 149 -7.45 -4.55 2.90
CA HIS A 149 -6.80 -4.69 4.21
C HIS A 149 -7.79 -4.51 5.38
N ARG A 150 -8.67 -3.52 5.30
CA ARG A 150 -9.73 -3.27 6.30
C ARG A 150 -10.68 -4.46 6.43
N GLU A 151 -10.99 -5.12 5.31
CA GLU A 151 -11.80 -6.34 5.32
C GLU A 151 -11.03 -7.54 5.90
N SER A 152 -9.73 -7.68 5.63
CA SER A 152 -8.90 -8.69 6.29
C SER A 152 -8.88 -8.54 7.81
N LEU A 153 -8.78 -7.30 8.33
CA LEU A 153 -8.89 -7.02 9.76
C LEU A 153 -10.26 -7.41 10.32
N ARG A 154 -11.35 -7.11 9.58
CA ARG A 154 -12.70 -7.54 9.96
C ARG A 154 -12.82 -9.06 10.01
N TRP A 155 -12.26 -9.79 9.04
CA TRP A 155 -12.27 -11.26 9.04
C TRP A 155 -11.53 -11.84 10.24
N LEU A 156 -10.42 -11.23 10.68
CA LEU A 156 -9.74 -11.65 11.91
C LEU A 156 -10.65 -11.47 13.13
N ARG A 157 -11.26 -10.28 13.29
CA ARG A 157 -12.16 -9.96 14.41
C ARG A 157 -13.41 -10.85 14.44
N GLU A 158 -13.97 -11.16 13.27
CA GLU A 158 -15.13 -12.06 13.11
C GLU A 158 -14.76 -13.56 13.18
N ASN A 159 -13.50 -13.90 13.50
CA ASN A 159 -13.02 -15.29 13.57
C ASN A 159 -13.21 -16.09 12.26
N ARG A 160 -13.11 -15.41 11.11
CA ARG A 160 -13.21 -16.01 9.77
C ARG A 160 -11.86 -16.43 9.20
N ALA A 161 -10.78 -15.82 9.69
CA ALA A 161 -9.39 -16.19 9.40
C ALA A 161 -8.55 -16.09 10.67
N ASP A 162 -7.37 -16.72 10.70
CA ASP A 162 -6.50 -16.78 11.88
C ASP A 162 -5.29 -15.86 11.76
N LEU A 163 -4.80 -15.60 10.54
CA LEU A 163 -3.67 -14.71 10.27
C LEU A 163 -3.94 -13.88 9.01
N ALA A 164 -3.59 -12.59 9.06
CA ALA A 164 -3.59 -11.69 7.91
C ALA A 164 -2.33 -10.84 7.89
N ALA A 165 -1.90 -10.40 6.71
CA ALA A 165 -0.89 -9.35 6.56
C ALA A 165 -1.55 -8.04 6.15
N ILE A 166 -1.24 -6.98 6.88
CA ILE A 166 -1.81 -5.65 6.69
C ILE A 166 -0.70 -4.66 6.44
N ASP A 167 -0.87 -3.81 5.44
CA ASP A 167 0.01 -2.67 5.20
C ASP A 167 0.20 -1.82 6.49
N SER A 168 1.44 -1.52 6.85
CA SER A 168 1.75 -0.79 8.09
C SER A 168 1.18 0.62 8.14
N VAL A 169 1.09 1.31 7.00
CA VAL A 169 0.49 2.65 6.90
C VAL A 169 -1.02 2.57 7.15
N THR A 170 -1.69 1.61 6.52
CA THR A 170 -3.12 1.32 6.75
C THR A 170 -3.39 0.97 8.21
N TYR A 171 -2.57 0.09 8.80
CA TYR A 171 -2.72 -0.27 10.22
C TYR A 171 -2.52 0.94 11.13
N ALA A 172 -1.50 1.77 10.88
CA ALA A 172 -1.26 2.98 11.66
C ALA A 172 -2.41 4.00 11.57
N TYR A 173 -2.97 4.20 10.37
CA TYR A 173 -4.13 5.07 10.19
C TYR A 173 -5.37 4.57 10.92
N LEU A 174 -5.65 3.27 10.84
CA LEU A 174 -6.77 2.66 11.57
C LEU A 174 -6.54 2.74 13.08
N ALA A 175 -5.34 2.44 13.58
CA ALA A 175 -5.02 2.54 15.00
C ALA A 175 -5.20 3.98 15.54
N ARG A 176 -4.86 4.99 14.73
CA ARG A 176 -4.96 6.40 15.13
C ARG A 176 -6.39 6.95 15.04
N PHE A 177 -7.11 6.66 13.96
CA PHE A 177 -8.37 7.33 13.64
C PHE A 177 -9.61 6.43 13.69
N ALA A 178 -9.44 5.10 13.80
CA ALA A 178 -10.53 4.13 13.93
C ALA A 178 -10.11 2.94 14.83
N PRO A 179 -9.66 3.18 16.07
CA PRO A 179 -9.03 2.15 16.93
C PRO A 179 -9.90 0.92 17.17
N GLN A 180 -11.23 1.07 17.14
CA GLN A 180 -12.20 -0.04 17.22
C GLN A 180 -12.04 -1.10 16.13
N GLU A 181 -11.39 -0.77 15.01
CA GLU A 181 -11.18 -1.68 13.89
C GLU A 181 -9.96 -2.58 14.06
N VAL A 182 -9.01 -2.17 14.90
CA VAL A 182 -7.83 -2.95 15.25
C VAL A 182 -7.91 -3.52 16.68
N ALA A 183 -8.92 -3.11 17.45
CA ALA A 183 -9.16 -3.63 18.79
C ALA A 183 -9.36 -5.16 18.80
N GLY A 184 -8.77 -5.84 19.78
CA GLY A 184 -8.80 -7.29 19.92
C GLY A 184 -7.88 -8.03 18.96
N LEU A 185 -6.96 -7.31 18.29
CA LEU A 185 -5.93 -7.87 17.43
C LEU A 185 -4.53 -7.52 17.95
N ARG A 186 -3.59 -8.45 17.75
CA ARG A 186 -2.17 -8.26 18.08
C ARG A 186 -1.27 -8.60 16.91
N ILE A 187 -0.11 -7.96 16.93
CA ILE A 187 0.98 -8.21 16.00
C ILE A 187 1.69 -9.51 16.39
N VAL A 188 1.79 -10.44 15.44
CA VAL A 188 2.57 -11.68 15.55
C VAL A 188 4.01 -11.44 15.08
N SER A 189 4.16 -10.74 13.95
CA SER A 189 5.45 -10.46 13.33
C SER A 189 5.33 -9.29 12.34
N LEU A 190 6.48 -8.82 11.87
CA LEU A 190 6.58 -7.89 10.75
C LEU A 190 7.16 -8.62 9.53
N SER A 191 6.84 -8.16 8.33
CA SER A 191 7.53 -8.61 7.12
C SER A 191 8.90 -7.96 6.93
N ALA A 192 9.63 -8.39 5.91
CA ALA A 192 10.74 -7.62 5.37
C ALA A 192 10.28 -6.21 4.95
N PRO A 193 11.17 -5.19 5.00
CA PRO A 193 10.86 -3.85 4.54
C PRO A 193 10.62 -3.82 3.04
N SER A 194 9.81 -2.85 2.60
CA SER A 194 9.46 -2.58 1.21
C SER A 194 9.47 -1.07 1.01
N PRO A 195 9.76 -0.55 -0.20
CA PRO A 195 9.47 0.83 -0.52
C PRO A 195 7.97 1.13 -0.37
N THR A 196 7.63 2.33 0.10
CA THR A 196 6.24 2.79 0.18
C THR A 196 5.58 2.91 -1.20
N LEU A 197 4.25 2.93 -1.21
CA LEU A 197 3.45 2.93 -2.44
C LEU A 197 3.77 4.12 -3.36
N PRO A 198 4.21 3.87 -4.60
CA PRO A 198 4.65 4.92 -5.51
C PRO A 198 3.49 5.80 -5.98
N TYR A 199 3.79 7.08 -6.10
CA TYR A 199 3.03 8.01 -6.91
C TYR A 199 3.43 7.86 -8.37
N ILE A 200 2.44 7.74 -9.25
CA ILE A 200 2.62 7.53 -10.69
C ILE A 200 1.85 8.55 -11.51
N GLY A 201 2.33 8.83 -12.71
CA GLY A 201 1.67 9.64 -13.73
C GLY A 201 1.79 8.97 -15.11
N PRO A 202 1.37 9.66 -16.19
CA PRO A 202 1.40 9.10 -17.53
C PRO A 202 2.85 8.87 -18.00
N LEU A 203 3.06 7.84 -18.81
CA LEU A 203 4.40 7.46 -19.31
C LEU A 203 5.16 8.60 -19.99
N GLY A 204 4.42 9.50 -20.66
CA GLY A 204 4.99 10.62 -21.42
C GLY A 204 5.54 11.78 -20.59
N LEU A 205 5.46 11.74 -19.25
CA LEU A 205 6.05 12.79 -18.41
C LEU A 205 7.57 12.86 -18.59
N SER A 206 8.08 14.06 -18.90
CA SER A 206 9.51 14.33 -18.92
C SER A 206 10.11 14.36 -17.52
N ASP A 207 11.43 14.24 -17.41
CA ASP A 207 12.14 14.33 -16.12
C ASP A 207 11.89 15.67 -15.42
N GLU A 208 11.83 16.76 -16.19
CA GLU A 208 11.51 18.09 -15.67
C GLU A 208 10.09 18.14 -15.10
N GLN A 209 9.11 17.56 -15.80
CA GLN A 209 7.72 17.50 -15.32
C GLN A 209 7.59 16.65 -14.06
N VAL A 210 8.30 15.52 -13.97
CA VAL A 210 8.34 14.69 -12.75
C VAL A 210 8.91 15.48 -11.57
N ILE A 211 10.00 16.23 -11.77
CA ILE A 211 10.60 17.09 -10.74
C ILE A 211 9.62 18.18 -10.31
N GLN A 212 8.99 18.87 -11.26
CA GLN A 212 8.02 19.93 -10.99
C GLN A 212 6.80 19.41 -10.22
N LEU A 213 6.24 18.26 -10.60
CA LEU A 213 5.15 17.61 -9.89
C LEU A 213 5.55 17.27 -8.46
N ARG A 214 6.70 16.64 -8.26
CA ARG A 214 7.20 16.30 -6.91
C ARG A 214 7.47 17.55 -6.07
N GLN A 215 7.95 18.64 -6.66
CA GLN A 215 8.13 19.92 -5.96
C GLN A 215 6.78 20.49 -5.53
N ALA A 216 5.77 20.51 -6.40
CA ALA A 216 4.41 20.95 -6.05
C ALA A 216 3.79 20.10 -4.94
N MET A 217 3.99 18.77 -4.98
CA MET A 217 3.57 17.85 -3.91
C MET A 217 4.18 18.21 -2.56
N ASN A 218 5.48 18.46 -2.52
CA ASN A 218 6.18 18.83 -1.29
C ASN A 218 5.80 20.25 -0.81
N GLN A 219 5.64 21.21 -1.73
CA GLN A 219 5.18 22.55 -1.38
C GLN A 219 3.77 22.52 -0.78
N ALA A 220 2.87 21.72 -1.34
CA ALA A 220 1.53 21.54 -0.80
C ALA A 220 1.52 20.96 0.63
N LEU A 221 2.47 20.09 0.98
CA LEU A 221 2.64 19.61 2.37
C LEU A 221 3.09 20.73 3.31
N GLN A 222 4.03 21.58 2.87
CA GLN A 222 4.53 22.71 3.66
C GLN A 222 3.43 23.75 3.92
N ASP A 223 2.57 23.98 2.93
CA ASP A 223 1.45 24.91 3.05
C ASP A 223 0.32 24.40 3.96
N LEU A 224 0.23 23.08 4.13
CA LEU A 224 -0.84 22.40 4.87
C LEU A 224 -0.24 21.51 5.98
N PRO A 225 0.39 22.09 7.02
CA PRO A 225 1.05 21.31 8.06
C PRO A 225 0.11 20.36 8.81
N GLN A 226 -1.17 20.73 8.99
CA GLN A 226 -2.18 19.85 9.61
C GLN A 226 -2.52 18.63 8.73
N VAL A 227 -2.48 18.80 7.40
CA VAL A 227 -2.67 17.69 6.44
C VAL A 227 -1.45 16.78 6.48
N ALA A 228 -0.24 17.34 6.47
CA ALA A 228 1.00 16.58 6.60
C ALA A 228 1.03 15.77 7.91
N GLU A 229 0.61 16.36 9.04
CA GLU A 229 0.50 15.68 10.34
C GLU A 229 -0.56 14.58 10.34
N THR A 230 -1.73 14.83 9.74
CA THR A 230 -2.83 13.86 9.65
C THR A 230 -2.40 12.63 8.84
N LEU A 231 -1.77 12.86 7.69
CA LEU A 231 -1.24 11.80 6.83
C LEU A 231 0.04 11.17 7.39
N GLY A 232 0.69 11.80 8.39
CA GLY A 232 2.03 11.42 8.81
C GLY A 232 3.03 11.45 7.66
N LEU A 233 2.85 12.33 6.68
CA LEU A 233 3.63 12.39 5.45
C LEU A 233 4.56 13.60 5.49
N GLN A 234 5.87 13.36 5.63
CA GLN A 234 6.85 14.45 5.70
C GLN A 234 7.27 14.98 4.34
N ALA A 235 7.43 14.09 3.36
CA ALA A 235 7.90 14.46 2.04
C ALA A 235 7.52 13.42 0.99
N VAL A 236 7.57 13.83 -0.27
CA VAL A 236 7.59 12.93 -1.43
C VAL A 236 9.03 12.85 -1.92
N LEU A 237 9.62 11.67 -1.76
CA LEU A 237 10.99 11.36 -2.16
C LEU A 237 11.08 11.03 -3.65
N PRO A 238 12.23 11.25 -4.30
CA PRO A 238 12.49 10.65 -5.60
C PRO A 238 12.38 9.13 -5.52
N ALA A 239 11.86 8.54 -6.59
CA ALA A 239 11.80 7.09 -6.77
C ALA A 239 11.80 6.76 -8.27
N SER A 240 12.15 5.53 -8.58
CA SER A 240 12.22 4.93 -9.91
C SER A 240 11.61 3.52 -9.87
N GLU A 241 11.45 2.88 -11.02
CA GLU A 241 11.00 1.48 -11.05
C GLU A 241 12.02 0.53 -10.39
N ASP A 242 13.32 0.85 -10.46
CA ASP A 242 14.41 0.04 -9.89
C ASP A 242 14.30 -0.08 -8.37
N ASP A 243 13.83 0.98 -7.69
CA ASP A 243 13.60 0.96 -6.24
C ASP A 243 12.63 -0.16 -5.82
N TYR A 244 11.74 -0.59 -6.73
CA TYR A 244 10.73 -1.60 -6.47
C TYR A 244 11.11 -3.01 -6.93
N GLU A 245 12.28 -3.21 -7.55
CA GLU A 245 12.77 -4.54 -7.98
C GLU A 245 12.89 -5.54 -6.82
N VAL A 246 13.17 -5.05 -5.61
CA VAL A 246 13.23 -5.86 -4.39
C VAL A 246 11.94 -6.67 -4.17
N LEU A 247 10.79 -6.19 -4.64
CA LEU A 247 9.53 -6.92 -4.50
C LEU A 247 9.46 -8.14 -5.42
N LEU A 248 10.12 -8.10 -6.59
CA LEU A 248 10.33 -9.29 -7.41
C LEU A 248 11.38 -10.22 -6.80
N ASP A 249 12.37 -9.70 -6.07
CA ASP A 249 13.29 -10.55 -5.30
C ASP A 249 12.56 -11.35 -4.23
N TYR A 250 11.65 -10.73 -3.47
CA TYR A 250 10.82 -11.44 -2.50
C TYR A 250 9.94 -12.51 -3.15
N GLN A 251 9.36 -12.23 -4.32
CA GLN A 251 8.65 -13.23 -5.11
C GLN A 251 9.57 -14.40 -5.51
N ARG A 252 10.77 -14.11 -6.05
CA ARG A 252 11.74 -15.11 -6.46
C ARG A 252 12.22 -15.96 -5.29
N GLN A 253 12.47 -15.35 -4.13
CA GLN A 253 12.86 -16.04 -2.90
C GLN A 253 11.78 -17.04 -2.47
N ALA A 254 10.50 -16.64 -2.45
CA ALA A 254 9.40 -17.54 -2.14
C ALA A 254 9.29 -18.70 -3.14
N ILE A 255 9.41 -18.43 -4.44
CA ILE A 255 9.42 -19.47 -5.48
C ILE A 255 10.57 -20.45 -5.28
N ASN A 256 11.79 -19.96 -5.05
CA ASN A 256 12.98 -20.78 -4.86
C ASN A 256 12.92 -21.63 -3.58
N ALA A 257 12.18 -21.17 -2.56
CA ALA A 257 11.88 -21.93 -1.35
C ALA A 257 10.78 -23.00 -1.55
N GLY A 258 10.27 -23.18 -2.78
CA GLY A 258 9.21 -24.13 -3.10
C GLY A 258 7.80 -23.61 -2.82
N PHE A 259 7.63 -22.29 -2.62
CA PHE A 259 6.36 -21.66 -2.29
C PHE A 259 5.90 -20.64 -3.35
N PRO A 260 5.60 -21.09 -4.58
CA PRO A 260 5.31 -20.19 -5.69
C PRO A 260 3.96 -19.49 -5.55
N ILE A 261 2.98 -20.09 -4.87
CA ILE A 261 1.62 -19.58 -4.75
C ILE A 261 1.19 -19.66 -3.29
N LEU A 262 0.56 -18.60 -2.80
CA LEU A 262 -0.12 -18.57 -1.51
C LEU A 262 -1.61 -18.86 -1.74
N GLN A 263 -2.04 -20.09 -1.45
CA GLN A 263 -3.41 -20.60 -1.63
C GLN A 263 -3.80 -21.56 -0.50
#